data_AF-A0A1F6V6T7-F1
#
_entry.id   AF-A0A1F6V6T7-F1
#
_cell.length_a   1.000
_cell.length_b   1.000
_cell.length_c   1.000
_cell.angle_alpha   90.00
_cell.angle_beta   90.00
_cell.angle_gamma   90.00
#
_symmetry.space_group_name_H-M   'P 1'
#
loop_
_entity.id
_entity.type
_entity.pdbx_description
1 polymer ?
#
loop_
_entity_poly.entity_id
_entity_poly.type
_entity_poly.pdbx_seq_one_letter_code
_entity_poly.pdbx_strand_id
1 'polypeptide(L)'
;MDSTAKIYLQRALNEITIAKLLLSISENNEEKKEYQIDEEMTFYSGTITHSYYTIFYAAKAMLLSKSIKTEMPDVHKKTFEAFKTEFVDSGILDIELLNIYQKMILRAEELLQIFKEEKWKRGHFTYQTLPQANKEPAEQSVHNATIFLKNIKIILEK
;
A
#
# COMPACT_ATOMS: atom_id res chain seq x y z
N MET A 1 0.93 0.75 20.98
CA MET A 1 -0.05 0.78 19.86
C MET A 1 -1.31 0.00 20.26
N ASP A 2 -2.49 0.51 19.91
CA ASP A 2 -3.78 -0.19 20.06
C ASP A 2 -3.76 -1.58 19.41
N SER A 3 -4.46 -2.56 20.00
CA SER A 3 -4.46 -3.95 19.51
C SER A 3 -5.03 -4.06 18.10
N THR A 4 -6.02 -3.22 17.77
CA THR A 4 -6.64 -3.17 16.44
C THR A 4 -5.69 -2.55 15.42
N ALA A 5 -5.04 -1.44 15.75
CA ALA A 5 -4.03 -0.81 14.89
C ALA A 5 -2.90 -1.78 14.55
N LYS A 6 -2.43 -2.59 15.51
CA LYS A 6 -1.42 -3.63 15.30
C LYS A 6 -1.87 -4.70 14.30
N ILE A 7 -3.12 -5.16 14.41
CA ILE A 7 -3.70 -6.14 13.48
C ILE A 7 -3.71 -5.58 12.05
N TYR A 8 -4.11 -4.32 11.87
CA TYR A 8 -4.14 -3.70 10.53
C TYR A 8 -2.75 -3.47 9.96
N LEU A 9 -1.76 -3.11 10.79
CA LEU A 9 -0.37 -3.02 10.34
C LEU A 9 0.15 -4.40 9.90
N GLN A 10 -0.18 -5.47 10.63
CA GLN A 10 0.16 -6.83 10.24
C GLN A 10 -0.52 -7.23 8.92
N ARG A 11 -1.77 -6.84 8.70
CA ARG A 11 -2.43 -7.05 7.40
C ARG A 11 -1.66 -6.36 6.29
N ALA A 12 -1.27 -5.10 6.46
CA ALA A 12 -0.47 -4.39 5.46
C ALA A 12 0.85 -5.10 5.12
N LEU A 13 1.53 -5.67 6.13
CA LEU A 13 2.74 -6.48 5.98
C LEU A 13 2.48 -7.78 5.20
N ASN A 14 1.35 -8.45 5.45
CA ASN A 14 0.97 -9.64 4.70
C ASN A 14 0.69 -9.28 3.22
N GLU A 15 -0.06 -8.20 2.97
CA GLU A 15 -0.39 -7.75 1.62
C GLU A 15 0.86 -7.41 0.79
N ILE A 16 1.85 -6.71 1.37
CA ILE A 16 3.08 -6.37 0.62
C ILE A 16 3.92 -7.61 0.33
N THR A 17 3.87 -8.59 1.22
CA THR A 17 4.56 -9.88 1.03
C THR A 17 3.93 -10.63 -0.14
N ILE A 18 2.59 -10.70 -0.18
CA ILE A 18 1.85 -11.30 -1.30
C ILE A 18 2.15 -10.54 -2.61
N ALA A 19 2.10 -9.21 -2.62
CA ALA A 19 2.37 -8.42 -3.82
C ALA A 19 3.77 -8.71 -4.40
N LYS A 20 4.80 -8.79 -3.54
CA LYS A 20 6.16 -9.14 -3.94
C LYS A 20 6.29 -10.56 -4.47
N LEU A 21 5.63 -11.52 -3.84
CA LEU A 21 5.61 -12.91 -4.29
C LEU A 21 4.94 -13.05 -5.66
N LEU A 22 3.78 -12.40 -5.85
CA LEU A 22 3.09 -12.42 -7.13
C LEU A 22 3.92 -11.78 -8.26
N LEU A 23 4.63 -10.68 -7.95
CA LEU A 23 5.56 -10.07 -8.91
C LEU A 23 6.71 -11.02 -9.26
N SER A 24 7.36 -11.59 -8.25
CA SER A 24 8.47 -12.55 -8.42
C SER A 24 8.06 -13.74 -9.29
N ILE A 25 6.96 -14.41 -8.94
CA ILE A 25 6.46 -15.57 -9.68
C ILE A 25 6.07 -15.19 -11.10
N SER A 26 5.56 -13.98 -11.35
CA SER A 26 5.24 -13.53 -12.71
C SER A 26 6.46 -13.43 -13.63
N GLU A 27 7.65 -13.21 -13.05
CA GLU A 27 8.90 -12.92 -13.76
C GLU A 27 9.90 -14.08 -13.75
N ASN A 28 9.72 -15.06 -12.85
CA ASN A 28 10.64 -16.18 -12.69
C ASN A 28 10.07 -17.48 -13.27
N ASN A 29 10.52 -17.86 -14.46
CA ASN A 29 10.10 -19.11 -15.12
C ASN A 29 10.56 -20.38 -14.39
N GLU A 30 11.61 -20.33 -13.58
CA GLU A 30 12.05 -21.48 -12.77
C GLU A 30 11.08 -21.73 -11.62
N GLU A 31 10.68 -20.68 -10.90
CA GLU A 31 9.64 -20.76 -9.86
C GLU A 31 8.30 -21.21 -10.44
N LYS A 32 7.91 -20.69 -11.62
CA LYS A 32 6.68 -21.13 -12.30
C LYS A 32 6.69 -22.64 -12.57
N LYS A 33 7.83 -23.20 -13.01
CA LYS A 33 7.97 -24.65 -13.24
C LYS A 33 7.80 -25.45 -11.96
N GLU A 34 8.39 -25.01 -10.85
CA GLU A 34 8.26 -25.68 -9.56
C GLU A 34 6.79 -25.75 -9.10
N TYR A 35 6.03 -24.68 -9.33
CA TYR A 35 4.61 -24.59 -8.98
C TYR A 35 3.65 -25.08 -10.07
N GLN A 36 4.15 -25.64 -11.18
CA GLN A 36 3.34 -26.09 -12.32
C GLN A 36 2.45 -24.97 -12.90
N ILE A 37 2.98 -23.75 -12.93
CA ILE A 37 2.37 -22.56 -13.52
C ILE A 37 2.87 -22.42 -14.96
N ASP A 38 1.94 -22.18 -15.89
CA ASP A 38 2.21 -21.85 -17.29
C ASP A 38 3.16 -20.63 -17.42
N GLU A 39 4.13 -20.71 -18.34
CA GLU A 39 5.15 -19.66 -18.52
C GLU A 39 4.53 -18.29 -18.89
N GLU A 40 3.38 -18.29 -19.58
CA GLU A 40 2.66 -17.08 -20.02
C GLU A 40 1.75 -16.50 -18.92
N MET A 41 1.49 -17.25 -17.85
CA MET A 41 0.68 -16.74 -16.74
C MET A 41 1.43 -15.65 -15.98
N THR A 42 0.74 -14.52 -15.75
CA THR A 42 1.24 -13.38 -14.99
C THR A 42 0.20 -12.95 -13.96
N PHE A 43 0.69 -12.39 -12.86
CA PHE A 43 -0.11 -11.99 -11.72
C PHE A 43 -0.05 -10.48 -11.45
N TYR A 44 0.33 -9.69 -12.45
CA TYR A 44 0.52 -8.23 -12.33
C TYR A 44 -0.71 -7.49 -11.80
N SER A 45 -1.92 -7.83 -12.26
CA SER A 45 -3.15 -7.23 -11.72
C SER A 45 -3.39 -7.59 -10.24
N GLY A 46 -2.98 -8.80 -9.83
CA GLY A 46 -2.96 -9.21 -8.43
C GLY A 46 -1.94 -8.40 -7.63
N THR A 47 -0.73 -8.25 -8.15
CA THR A 47 0.34 -7.42 -7.57
C THR A 47 -0.13 -5.97 -7.32
N ILE A 48 -0.78 -5.33 -8.30
CA ILE A 48 -1.33 -3.96 -8.16
C ILE A 48 -2.39 -3.93 -7.06
N THR A 49 -3.29 -4.92 -7.04
CA THR A 49 -4.38 -4.99 -6.07
C THR A 49 -3.84 -5.14 -4.64
N HIS A 50 -2.92 -6.07 -4.41
CA HIS A 50 -2.30 -6.29 -3.10
C HIS A 50 -1.45 -5.09 -2.65
N SER A 51 -0.72 -4.44 -3.57
CA SER A 51 0.01 -3.19 -3.29
C SER A 51 -0.91 -2.07 -2.80
N TYR A 52 -2.08 -1.90 -3.43
CA TYR A 52 -3.08 -0.96 -2.94
C TYR A 52 -3.57 -1.31 -1.52
N TYR A 53 -3.86 -2.58 -1.26
CA TYR A 53 -4.33 -3.01 0.06
C TYR A 53 -3.27 -2.87 1.16
N THR A 54 -1.98 -2.99 0.84
CA THR A 54 -0.89 -2.60 1.73
C THR A 54 -1.06 -1.16 2.21
N ILE A 55 -1.20 -0.22 1.27
CA ILE A 55 -1.34 1.21 1.58
C ILE A 55 -2.62 1.46 2.38
N PHE A 56 -3.73 0.89 1.93
CA PHE A 56 -5.02 1.05 2.59
C PHE A 56 -4.99 0.57 4.05
N TYR A 57 -4.44 -0.63 4.32
CA TYR A 57 -4.36 -1.14 5.69
C TYR A 57 -3.32 -0.41 6.54
N ALA A 58 -2.22 0.06 5.97
CA ALA A 58 -1.26 0.92 6.68
C ALA A 58 -1.90 2.25 7.10
N ALA A 59 -2.61 2.93 6.18
CA ALA A 59 -3.35 4.15 6.49
C ALA A 59 -4.44 3.91 7.56
N LYS A 60 -5.14 2.78 7.47
CA LYS A 60 -6.15 2.39 8.46
C LYS A 60 -5.54 2.10 9.83
N ALA A 61 -4.35 1.50 9.89
CA ALA A 61 -3.61 1.31 11.15
C ALA A 61 -3.26 2.65 11.81
N MET A 62 -2.85 3.66 11.02
CA MET A 62 -2.64 5.01 11.54
C MET A 62 -3.90 5.66 12.07
N LEU A 63 -5.00 5.63 11.33
CA LEU A 63 -6.26 6.20 11.80
C LEU A 63 -6.71 5.55 13.11
N LEU A 64 -6.62 4.23 13.21
CA LEU A 64 -6.96 3.48 14.41
C LEU A 64 -6.03 3.79 15.60
N SER A 65 -4.77 4.14 15.37
CA SER A 65 -3.86 4.56 16.45
C SER A 65 -4.28 5.91 17.09
N LYS A 66 -5.11 6.69 16.38
CA LYS A 66 -5.80 7.89 16.87
C LYS A 66 -7.27 7.64 17.23
N SER A 67 -7.68 6.37 17.32
CA SER A 67 -9.07 5.96 17.56
C SER A 67 -10.08 6.42 16.49
N ILE A 68 -9.62 6.75 15.29
CA ILE A 68 -10.45 7.17 14.16
C ILE A 68 -10.85 5.94 13.37
N LYS A 69 -12.16 5.70 13.28
CA LYS A 69 -12.73 4.54 12.57
C LYS A 69 -13.26 4.95 11.20
N THR A 70 -13.05 4.09 10.22
CA THR A 70 -13.65 4.20 8.89
C THR A 70 -14.37 2.90 8.57
N GLU A 71 -15.67 3.03 8.32
CA GLU A 71 -16.63 1.92 8.22
C GLU A 71 -17.41 1.98 6.91
N MET A 72 -18.02 0.85 6.56
CA MET A 72 -18.86 0.72 5.37
C MET A 72 -20.11 1.63 5.45
N PRO A 73 -20.71 2.02 4.31
CA PRO A 73 -20.21 1.87 2.93
C PRO A 73 -19.03 2.80 2.62
N ASP A 74 -18.43 2.68 1.43
CA ASP A 74 -17.37 3.57 0.91
C ASP A 74 -16.10 3.67 1.77
N VAL A 75 -15.75 2.60 2.47
CA VAL A 75 -14.60 2.58 3.39
C VAL A 75 -13.31 3.06 2.73
N HIS A 76 -13.06 2.75 1.45
CA HIS A 76 -11.88 3.21 0.72
C HIS A 76 -11.82 4.72 0.51
N LYS A 77 -12.98 5.36 0.30
CA LYS A 77 -13.07 6.82 0.18
C LYS A 77 -12.87 7.45 1.55
N LYS A 78 -13.59 6.96 2.56
CA LYS A 78 -13.51 7.46 3.94
C LYS A 78 -12.10 7.33 4.53
N THR A 79 -11.42 6.20 4.33
CA THR A 79 -10.03 6.00 4.79
C THR A 79 -9.07 6.97 4.12
N PHE A 80 -9.21 7.21 2.81
CA PHE A 80 -8.38 8.19 2.10
C PHE A 80 -8.61 9.61 2.62
N GLU A 81 -9.88 10.04 2.74
CA GLU A 81 -10.24 11.38 3.20
C GLU A 81 -9.82 11.61 4.65
N ALA A 82 -10.06 10.64 5.54
CA ALA A 82 -9.61 10.73 6.92
C ALA A 82 -8.08 10.76 7.01
N PHE A 83 -7.36 9.95 6.24
CA PHE A 83 -5.90 10.00 6.22
C PHE A 83 -5.38 11.39 5.79
N LYS A 84 -5.98 11.96 4.74
CA LYS A 84 -5.66 13.31 4.28
C LYS A 84 -5.89 14.35 5.38
N THR A 85 -7.10 14.44 5.90
CA THR A 85 -7.48 15.49 6.87
C THR A 85 -6.70 15.36 8.17
N GLU A 86 -6.58 14.14 8.70
CA GLU A 86 -6.07 13.92 10.06
C GLU A 86 -4.55 13.90 10.14
N PHE A 87 -3.85 13.54 9.06
CA PHE A 87 -2.40 13.39 9.07
C PHE A 87 -1.66 14.32 8.12
N VAL A 88 -2.22 14.60 6.93
CA VAL A 88 -1.54 15.42 5.92
C VAL A 88 -1.89 16.89 6.08
N ASP A 89 -3.17 17.23 6.02
CA ASP A 89 -3.64 18.62 6.12
C ASP A 89 -3.36 19.21 7.52
N SER A 90 -3.38 18.37 8.55
CA SER A 90 -3.04 18.75 9.93
C SER A 90 -1.53 19.01 10.14
N GLY A 91 -0.67 18.60 9.19
CA GLY A 91 0.79 18.66 9.31
C GLY A 91 1.41 17.65 10.27
N ILE A 92 0.60 16.81 10.94
CA ILE A 92 1.09 15.83 11.93
C ILE A 92 2.09 14.85 11.30
N LEU A 93 1.81 14.38 10.08
CA LEU A 93 2.66 13.41 9.40
C LEU A 93 4.02 14.02 9.01
N ASP A 94 4.06 15.27 8.58
CA ASP A 94 5.32 15.96 8.28
C ASP A 94 6.18 16.13 9.53
N ILE A 95 5.57 16.46 10.67
CA ILE A 95 6.27 16.56 11.96
C ILE A 95 6.85 15.21 12.36
N GLU A 96 6.07 14.13 12.27
CA GLU A 96 6.54 12.79 12.61
C GLU A 96 7.70 12.32 11.71
N LEU A 97 7.58 12.55 10.40
CA LEU A 97 8.62 12.21 9.43
C LEU A 97 9.90 13.02 9.65
N LEU A 98 9.77 14.33 9.91
CA LEU A 98 10.92 15.18 10.25
C LEU A 98 11.62 14.70 11.52
N ASN A 99 10.85 14.34 12.56
CA ASN A 99 11.40 13.79 13.80
C ASN A 99 12.12 12.46 13.60
N ILE A 100 11.67 11.62 12.66
CA ILE A 100 12.33 10.34 12.34
C ILE A 100 13.65 10.59 11.61
N TYR A 101 13.61 11.38 10.56
CA TYR A 101 14.73 11.48 9.61
C TYR A 101 15.69 12.61 9.92
N GLN A 102 15.32 13.54 10.81
CA GLN A 102 16.07 14.75 11.17
C GLN A 102 16.40 15.65 9.95
N LYS A 103 15.75 15.40 8.82
CA LYS A 103 15.79 16.17 7.58
C LYS A 103 14.55 15.85 6.75
N MET A 104 14.15 16.77 5.87
CA MET A 104 13.00 16.58 4.98
C MET A 104 13.36 15.61 3.84
N ILE A 105 13.16 14.30 4.07
CA ILE A 105 13.40 13.23 3.08
C ILE A 105 12.14 12.95 2.25
N LEU A 106 10.97 13.08 2.88
CA LEU A 106 9.68 12.72 2.32
C LEU A 106 8.61 13.62 2.93
N ARG A 107 7.74 14.21 2.11
CA ARG A 107 6.61 15.00 2.58
C ARG A 107 5.35 14.15 2.74
N ALA A 108 4.47 14.54 3.66
CA ALA A 108 3.16 13.92 3.85
C ALA A 108 2.32 13.93 2.55
N GLU A 109 2.44 15.00 1.76
CA GLU A 109 1.77 15.12 0.46
C GLU A 109 2.23 14.06 -0.54
N GLU A 110 3.49 13.63 -0.51
CA GLU A 110 4.00 12.58 -1.39
C GLU A 110 3.40 11.21 -1.03
N LEU A 111 3.23 10.94 0.27
CA LEU A 111 2.53 9.74 0.73
C LEU A 111 1.04 9.78 0.35
N LEU A 112 0.40 10.94 0.42
CA LEU A 112 -0.99 11.11 -0.02
C LEU A 112 -1.13 10.88 -1.53
N GLN A 113 -0.19 11.39 -2.31
CA GLN A 113 -0.16 11.21 -3.76
C GLN A 113 0.02 9.73 -4.13
N ILE A 114 0.94 9.02 -3.46
CA ILE A 114 1.06 7.55 -3.59
C ILE A 114 -0.28 6.86 -3.32
N PHE A 115 -0.96 7.21 -2.22
CA PHE A 115 -2.24 6.60 -1.89
C PHE A 115 -3.32 6.88 -2.96
N LYS A 116 -3.37 8.11 -3.47
CA LYS A 116 -4.30 8.50 -4.53
C LYS A 116 -4.05 7.72 -5.82
N GLU A 117 -2.79 7.63 -6.25
CA GLU A 117 -2.38 6.92 -7.46
C GLU A 117 -2.70 5.44 -7.39
N GLU A 118 -2.32 4.77 -6.31
CA GLU A 118 -2.53 3.32 -6.18
C GLU A 118 -4.02 2.97 -6.06
N LYS A 119 -4.82 3.84 -5.43
CA LYS A 119 -6.29 3.72 -5.43
C LYS A 119 -6.85 3.78 -6.85
N TRP A 120 -6.34 4.69 -7.69
CA TRP A 120 -6.75 4.81 -9.10
C TRP A 120 -6.30 3.59 -9.92
N LYS A 121 -5.03 3.17 -9.79
CA LYS A 121 -4.48 2.01 -10.50
C LYS A 121 -5.27 0.74 -10.26
N ARG A 122 -5.68 0.48 -9.01
CA ARG A 122 -6.55 -0.66 -8.65
C ARG A 122 -7.93 -0.60 -9.32
N GLY A 123 -8.43 0.58 -9.65
CA GLY A 123 -9.67 0.72 -10.43
C GLY A 123 -9.43 0.54 -11.93
N HIS A 124 -8.30 1.05 -12.43
CA HIS A 124 -8.01 1.08 -13.86
C HIS A 124 -7.45 -0.27 -14.37
N PHE A 125 -6.34 -0.74 -13.80
CA PHE A 125 -5.60 -1.91 -14.29
C PHE A 125 -6.20 -3.26 -13.88
N THR A 126 -7.11 -3.26 -12.89
CA THR A 126 -7.84 -4.49 -12.51
C THR A 126 -9.01 -4.78 -13.46
N TYR A 127 -9.60 -3.76 -14.10
CA TYR A 127 -10.85 -3.92 -14.84
C TYR A 127 -10.79 -3.48 -16.31
N GLN A 128 -9.79 -2.70 -16.72
CA GLN A 128 -9.80 -2.00 -18.02
C GLN A 128 -8.61 -2.35 -18.92
N THR A 129 -7.64 -3.14 -18.45
CA THR A 129 -6.43 -3.50 -19.22
C THR A 129 -6.20 -5.00 -19.27
N LEU A 130 -5.47 -5.47 -20.29
CA LEU A 130 -5.01 -6.84 -20.36
C LEU A 130 -3.95 -7.07 -19.26
N PRO A 131 -4.11 -8.08 -18.38
CA PRO A 131 -3.20 -8.33 -17.26
C PRO A 131 -1.72 -8.46 -17.65
N GLN A 132 -1.44 -9.00 -18.84
CA GLN A 132 -0.09 -9.23 -19.35
C GLN A 132 0.66 -7.92 -19.67
N ALA A 133 -0.06 -6.82 -19.91
CA ALA A 133 0.54 -5.51 -20.18
C ALA A 133 0.84 -4.70 -18.90
N ASN A 134 0.53 -5.24 -17.72
CA ASN A 134 0.56 -4.50 -16.46
C ASN A 134 1.89 -4.64 -15.69
N LYS A 135 2.98 -5.10 -16.32
CA LYS A 135 4.27 -5.30 -15.65
C LYS A 135 4.81 -4.02 -14.98
N GLU A 136 5.07 -2.97 -15.77
CA GLU A 136 5.60 -1.70 -15.24
C GLU A 136 4.67 -1.08 -14.17
N PRO A 137 3.33 -1.02 -14.37
CA PRO A 137 2.41 -0.61 -13.31
C PRO A 137 2.55 -1.43 -12.02
N ALA A 138 2.72 -2.76 -12.12
CA ALA A 138 2.87 -3.65 -10.98
C ALA A 138 4.18 -3.44 -10.21
N GLU A 139 5.30 -3.29 -10.91
CA GLU A 139 6.59 -2.95 -10.31
C GLU A 139 6.51 -1.61 -9.55
N GLN A 140 5.92 -0.59 -10.19
CA GLN A 140 5.73 0.71 -9.56
C GLN A 140 4.81 0.63 -8.34
N SER A 141 3.73 -0.16 -8.41
CA SER A 141 2.81 -0.37 -7.28
C SER A 141 3.52 -0.99 -6.07
N VAL A 142 4.38 -1.99 -6.27
CA VAL A 142 5.18 -2.60 -5.18
C VAL A 142 6.16 -1.61 -4.58
N HIS A 143 6.81 -0.80 -5.42
CA HIS A 143 7.72 0.26 -4.97
C HIS A 143 6.99 1.29 -4.09
N ASN A 144 5.88 1.84 -4.59
CA ASN A 144 5.04 2.81 -3.90
C ASN A 144 4.51 2.26 -2.57
N ALA A 145 3.97 1.04 -2.57
CA ALA A 145 3.47 0.38 -1.37
C ALA A 145 4.57 0.11 -0.34
N THR A 146 5.79 -0.21 -0.79
CA THR A 146 6.95 -0.41 0.09
C THR A 146 7.37 0.91 0.76
N ILE A 147 7.45 2.00 0.00
CA ILE A 147 7.76 3.34 0.54
C ILE A 147 6.71 3.74 1.57
N PHE A 148 5.43 3.65 1.21
CA PHE A 148 4.34 4.02 2.10
C PHE A 148 4.38 3.21 3.40
N LEU A 149 4.36 1.88 3.30
CA LEU A 149 4.36 1.01 4.47
C LEU A 149 5.58 1.24 5.38
N LYS A 150 6.78 1.40 4.81
CA LYS A 150 8.00 1.64 5.59
C LYS A 150 7.84 2.86 6.48
N ASN A 151 7.39 3.98 5.93
CA ASN A 151 7.24 5.23 6.66
C ASN A 151 6.16 5.12 7.75
N ILE A 152 5.01 4.56 7.41
CA ILE A 152 3.90 4.38 8.35
C ILE A 152 4.28 3.43 9.50
N LYS A 153 4.98 2.33 9.20
CA LYS A 153 5.45 1.36 10.20
C LYS A 153 6.39 2.01 11.21
N ILE A 154 7.37 2.79 10.74
CA ILE A 154 8.31 3.48 11.63
C ILE A 154 7.57 4.44 12.58
N ILE A 155 6.56 5.16 12.09
CA ILE A 155 5.75 6.05 12.93
C ILE A 155 4.98 5.28 14.00
N LEU A 156 4.39 4.13 13.64
CA LEU A 156 3.55 3.34 14.54
C LEU A 156 4.31 2.49 15.57
N GLU A 157 5.58 2.19 15.31
CA GLU A 157 6.44 1.35 16.16
C GLU A 157 7.40 2.14 17.06
N LYS A 158 7.39 3.47 16.98
CA LYS A 158 7.97 4.33 18.01
C LYS A 158 7.28 4.11 19.36
#